data_AF-A0A2V0NPK3-F1
#
_entry.id   AF-A0A2V0NPK3-F1
#
_cell.length_a   1.000
_cell.length_b   1.000
_cell.length_c   1.000
_cell.angle_alpha   90.00
_cell.angle_beta   90.00
_cell.angle_gamma   90.00
#
_symmetry.space_group_name_H-M   'P 1'
#
loop_
_entity.id
_entity.type
_entity.pdbx_description
1 polymer ?
#
loop_
_entity_poly.entity_id
_entity_poly.type
_entity_poly.pdbx_seq_one_letter_code
_entity_poly.pdbx_strand_id
1 'polypeptide(L)'
;MAGSNRGELSKMLARPHGRTRAAAVAPGAEGFEGCTEPLPRRIKVVGCGSCGVDYLASVAAYPKPDEKLRTDTLEVQGGGNCANALTAAARLGLSPAIVTKIGGDGLGDGIISELVRDGVDPSLVLRAEGHPSPFTYIIVDRAGAPGCARVRGRGPPLGPGLSSPSGCPTA
;
A
#
# COMPACT_ATOMS: atom_id res chain seq x y z
N MET A 1 -17.86 25.91 15.74
CA MET A 1 -18.47 24.69 15.16
C MET A 1 -17.59 24.22 14.00
N ALA A 2 -16.60 23.37 14.27
CA ALA A 2 -15.74 22.79 13.24
C ALA A 2 -16.33 21.44 12.82
N GLY A 3 -17.03 21.44 11.69
CA GLY A 3 -17.61 20.24 11.10
C GLY A 3 -16.53 19.21 10.79
N SER A 4 -16.67 18.03 11.35
CA SER A 4 -15.77 16.89 11.20
C SER A 4 -15.73 16.43 9.75
N ASN A 5 -14.67 16.78 9.03
CA ASN A 5 -14.48 16.41 7.62
C ASN A 5 -14.02 14.95 7.41
N ARG A 6 -14.32 14.07 8.38
CA ARG A 6 -13.96 12.63 8.34
C ARG A 6 -14.58 11.89 7.15
N GLY A 7 -15.71 12.38 6.63
CA GLY A 7 -16.38 11.80 5.46
C GLY A 7 -15.74 12.13 4.10
N GLU A 8 -15.01 13.24 3.97
CA GLU A 8 -14.39 13.64 2.69
C GLU A 8 -13.09 12.87 2.41
N LEU A 9 -12.29 12.61 3.44
CA LEU A 9 -11.07 11.79 3.33
C LEU A 9 -11.41 10.35 2.92
N SER A 10 -12.49 9.77 3.48
CA SER A 10 -13.00 8.45 3.05
C SER A 10 -13.42 8.44 1.58
N LYS A 11 -14.00 9.54 1.06
CA LYS A 11 -14.41 9.63 -0.35
C LYS A 11 -13.24 9.84 -1.31
N MET A 12 -12.14 10.47 -0.88
CA MET A 12 -10.90 10.55 -1.66
C MET A 12 -10.19 9.19 -1.74
N LEU A 13 -10.19 8.43 -0.64
CA LEU A 13 -9.64 7.07 -0.56
C LEU A 13 -10.53 6.02 -1.24
N ALA A 14 -11.84 6.27 -1.35
CA ALA A 14 -12.82 5.36 -1.98
C ALA A 14 -13.02 5.58 -3.49
N ARG A 15 -12.25 6.48 -4.13
CA ARG A 15 -12.37 6.62 -5.59
C ARG A 15 -11.87 5.34 -6.27
N PRO A 16 -12.66 4.71 -7.17
CA PRO A 16 -12.28 3.49 -7.85
C PRO A 16 -11.26 3.82 -8.94
N HIS A 17 -10.04 4.15 -8.54
CA HIS A 17 -8.89 4.05 -9.44
C HIS A 17 -8.42 2.61 -9.30
N GLY A 18 -9.07 1.75 -10.07
CA GLY A 18 -8.67 0.37 -10.18
C GLY A 18 -7.18 0.35 -10.50
N ARG A 19 -6.39 -0.30 -9.63
CA ARG A 19 -5.20 -1.02 -10.08
C ARG A 19 -5.65 -1.73 -11.34
N THR A 20 -5.19 -1.25 -12.49
CA THR A 20 -5.64 -1.72 -13.80
C THR A 20 -5.71 -3.23 -13.74
N ARG A 21 -6.89 -3.80 -14.01
CA ARG A 21 -6.99 -5.20 -14.46
C ARG A 21 -5.85 -5.39 -15.44
N ALA A 22 -5.11 -6.50 -15.28
CA ALA A 22 -3.99 -6.90 -16.11
C ALA A 22 -4.03 -6.17 -17.45
N ALA A 23 -3.07 -5.26 -17.66
CA ALA A 23 -2.94 -4.61 -18.96
C ALA A 23 -3.08 -5.72 -20.00
N ALA A 24 -4.03 -5.55 -20.93
CA ALA A 24 -4.10 -6.42 -22.09
C ALA A 24 -2.67 -6.51 -22.62
N VAL A 25 -2.15 -7.73 -22.69
CA VAL A 25 -0.79 -8.01 -23.14
C VAL A 25 -0.58 -7.23 -24.43
N ALA A 26 0.38 -6.30 -24.41
CA ALA A 26 0.74 -5.54 -25.60
C ALA A 26 1.13 -6.55 -26.70
N PRO A 27 0.57 -6.43 -27.92
CA PRO A 27 0.94 -7.32 -29.01
C PRO A 27 2.38 -6.98 -29.40
N GLY A 28 3.33 -7.81 -29.00
CA GLY A 28 4.75 -7.60 -29.29
C GLY A 28 5.76 -8.14 -28.26
N ALA A 29 5.32 -8.70 -27.12
CA ALA A 29 6.21 -9.41 -26.20
C ALA A 29 6.28 -10.90 -26.59
N GLU A 30 7.10 -11.23 -27.58
CA GLU A 30 7.46 -12.63 -27.82
C GLU A 30 8.30 -13.14 -26.64
N GLY A 31 7.83 -14.22 -25.99
CA GLY A 31 8.65 -15.02 -25.08
C GLY A 31 8.33 -14.95 -23.59
N PHE A 32 7.08 -15.22 -23.20
CA PHE A 32 6.81 -15.98 -21.96
C PHE A 32 5.45 -16.68 -22.07
N GLU A 33 5.43 -17.89 -22.63
CA GLU A 33 4.33 -18.82 -22.36
C GLU A 33 4.47 -19.24 -20.90
N GLY A 34 3.81 -18.50 -20.00
CA GLY A 34 3.76 -18.86 -18.59
C GLY A 34 3.19 -20.27 -18.42
N CYS A 35 3.48 -20.91 -17.28
CA CYS A 35 2.86 -22.19 -16.95
C CYS A 35 1.32 -22.02 -16.93
N THR A 36 0.65 -22.52 -17.97
CA THR A 36 -0.83 -22.55 -18.08
C THR A 36 -1.44 -23.67 -17.26
N GLU A 37 -0.63 -24.63 -16.82
CA GLU A 37 -1.07 -25.73 -15.97
C GLU A 37 -1.32 -25.23 -14.53
N PRO A 38 -2.53 -25.41 -13.98
CA PRO A 38 -2.81 -25.06 -12.60
C PRO A 38 -1.90 -25.87 -11.67
N LEU A 39 -1.34 -25.21 -10.66
CA LEU A 39 -0.46 -25.86 -9.70
C LEU A 39 -1.17 -27.06 -9.07
N PRO A 40 -0.48 -28.22 -8.95
CA PRO A 40 -1.09 -29.48 -8.49
C PRO A 40 -1.60 -29.43 -7.04
N ARG A 41 -1.23 -28.39 -6.28
CA ARG A 41 -1.72 -28.12 -4.93
C ARG A 41 -1.94 -26.63 -4.74
N ARG A 42 -2.92 -26.28 -3.91
CA ARG A 42 -3.17 -24.92 -3.46
C ARG A 42 -2.02 -24.45 -2.56
N ILE A 43 -1.11 -23.65 -3.12
CA ILE A 43 0.03 -23.08 -2.40
C ILE A 43 -0.45 -21.85 -1.62
N LYS A 44 -0.27 -21.89 -0.30
CA LYS A 44 -0.43 -20.72 0.56
C LYS A 44 0.90 -19.98 0.62
N VAL A 45 0.86 -18.67 0.39
CA VAL A 45 2.03 -17.78 0.49
C VAL A 45 1.81 -16.86 1.67
N VAL A 46 2.73 -16.81 2.62
CA VAL A 46 2.64 -15.87 3.75
C VAL A 46 3.81 -14.90 3.64
N GLY A 47 3.50 -13.61 3.44
CA GLY A 47 4.51 -12.56 3.43
C GLY A 47 4.48 -11.76 4.73
N CYS A 48 5.64 -11.53 5.33
CA CYS A 48 5.79 -10.64 6.48
C CYS A 48 6.57 -9.40 6.05
N GLY A 49 6.00 -8.21 6.22
CA GLY A 49 6.73 -6.99 5.87
C GLY A 49 5.87 -5.77 5.64
N SER A 50 6.38 -4.84 4.82
CA SER A 50 5.80 -3.52 4.64
C SER A 50 4.52 -3.54 3.79
N CYS A 51 3.54 -2.79 4.27
CA CYS A 51 2.27 -2.48 3.63
C CYS A 51 1.92 -1.03 3.98
N GLY A 52 1.40 -0.26 3.03
CA GLY A 52 1.11 1.15 3.25
C GLY A 52 0.42 1.80 2.06
N VAL A 53 0.34 3.12 2.08
CA VAL A 53 -0.23 3.94 0.98
C VAL A 53 0.86 4.80 0.37
N ASP A 54 0.99 4.79 -0.95
CA ASP A 54 1.90 5.67 -1.68
C ASP A 54 1.10 6.83 -2.32
N TYR A 55 1.51 8.06 -2.02
CA TYR A 55 1.04 9.31 -2.61
C TYR A 55 1.99 9.74 -3.71
N LEU A 56 1.58 9.63 -4.97
CA LEU A 56 2.38 9.96 -6.14
C LEU A 56 2.00 11.35 -6.62
N ALA A 57 2.90 12.32 -6.44
CA ALA A 57 2.74 13.69 -6.91
C ALA A 57 3.62 13.91 -8.14
N SER A 58 3.00 14.22 -9.28
CA SER A 58 3.71 14.68 -10.47
C SER A 58 3.92 16.18 -10.39
N VAL A 59 5.16 16.62 -10.62
CA VAL A 59 5.54 18.03 -10.65
C VAL A 59 6.37 18.34 -11.89
N ALA A 60 6.29 19.59 -12.33
CA ALA A 60 7.09 20.06 -13.46
C ALA A 60 8.60 19.94 -13.21
N ALA A 61 9.05 20.23 -11.98
CA ALA A 61 10.43 20.09 -11.52
C ALA A 61 10.45 19.88 -9.99
N TYR A 62 11.55 19.33 -9.45
CA TYR A 62 11.74 19.27 -8.00
C TYR A 62 11.69 20.66 -7.33
N PRO A 63 11.03 20.79 -6.16
CA PRO A 63 11.00 22.03 -5.41
C PRO A 63 12.39 22.38 -4.88
N LYS A 64 12.76 23.66 -5.01
CA LYS A 64 13.84 24.24 -4.21
C LYS A 64 13.36 24.44 -2.76
N PRO A 65 14.28 24.56 -1.78
CA PRO A 65 13.91 24.98 -0.44
C PRO A 65 13.00 26.22 -0.46
N ASP A 66 11.93 26.19 0.33
CA ASP A 66 10.90 27.23 0.45
C ASP A 66 10.08 27.54 -0.80
N GLU A 67 10.25 26.77 -1.88
CA GLU A 67 9.45 26.92 -3.10
C GLU A 67 8.09 26.23 -2.98
N LYS A 68 7.04 26.94 -3.38
CA LYS A 68 5.68 26.41 -3.42
C LYS A 68 5.29 26.09 -4.86
N LEU A 69 5.22 24.80 -5.17
CA LEU A 69 4.80 24.30 -6.48
C LEU A 69 3.37 23.76 -6.45
N ARG A 70 2.67 23.90 -7.57
CA ARG A 70 1.43 23.15 -7.82
C ARG A 70 1.79 21.79 -8.38
N THR A 71 1.16 20.75 -7.84
CA THR A 71 1.22 19.40 -8.40
C THR A 71 0.30 19.31 -9.61
N ASP A 72 0.77 18.71 -10.69
CA ASP A 72 -0.04 18.47 -11.89
C ASP A 72 -1.07 17.37 -11.62
N THR A 73 -0.61 16.27 -11.02
CA THR A 73 -1.44 15.15 -10.60
C THR A 73 -1.04 14.68 -9.21
N LEU A 74 -2.03 14.18 -8.47
CA LEU A 74 -1.84 13.47 -7.21
C LEU A 74 -2.62 12.16 -7.29
N GLU A 75 -1.90 11.05 -7.20
CA GLU A 75 -2.48 9.71 -7.16
C GLU A 75 -2.23 9.07 -5.80
N VAL A 76 -3.19 8.26 -5.35
CA VAL A 76 -3.10 7.50 -4.12
C VAL A 76 -3.20 6.03 -4.50
N GLN A 77 -2.18 5.25 -4.16
CA GLN A 77 -2.09 3.83 -4.51
C GLN A 77 -1.65 3.01 -3.30
N GLY A 78 -2.03 1.74 -3.23
CA GLY A 78 -1.45 0.81 -2.27
C GLY A 78 0.04 0.61 -2.53
N GLY A 79 0.83 0.67 -1.45
CA GLY A 79 2.28 0.53 -1.46
C GLY A 79 2.79 -0.53 -0.48
N GLY A 80 4.11 -0.62 -0.40
CA GLY A 80 4.82 -1.63 0.41
C GLY A 80 5.28 -2.82 -0.42
N ASN A 81 6.55 -3.19 -0.26
CA ASN A 81 7.18 -4.22 -1.09
C ASN A 81 6.50 -5.58 -0.91
N CYS A 82 6.15 -5.91 0.34
CA CYS A 82 5.48 -7.18 0.65
C CYS A 82 4.05 -7.19 0.08
N ALA A 83 3.29 -6.12 0.30
CA ALA A 83 1.93 -6.00 -0.24
C ALA A 83 1.89 -6.10 -1.77
N ASN A 84 2.85 -5.48 -2.47
CA ASN A 84 2.94 -5.55 -3.92
C ASN A 84 3.29 -6.96 -4.42
N ALA A 85 4.24 -7.64 -3.77
CA ALA A 85 4.62 -9.01 -4.12
C ALA A 85 3.45 -9.99 -3.90
N LEU A 86 2.73 -9.86 -2.79
CA LEU A 86 1.56 -10.69 -2.49
C LEU A 86 0.38 -10.40 -3.43
N THR A 87 0.19 -9.14 -3.82
CA THR A 87 -0.80 -8.78 -4.86
C THR A 87 -0.46 -9.46 -6.19
N ALA A 88 0.81 -9.46 -6.59
CA ALA A 88 1.25 -10.17 -7.79
C ALA A 88 1.01 -11.69 -7.68
N ALA A 89 1.31 -12.28 -6.51
CA ALA A 89 1.04 -13.68 -6.25
C ALA A 89 -0.47 -14.03 -6.36
N ALA A 90 -1.35 -13.18 -5.82
CA ALA A 90 -2.80 -13.36 -5.95
C ALA A 90 -3.25 -13.33 -7.43
N ARG A 91 -2.69 -12.42 -8.23
CA ARG A 91 -2.99 -12.32 -9.67
C ARG A 91 -2.51 -13.51 -10.48
N LEU A 92 -1.48 -14.21 -10.00
CA LEU A 92 -1.00 -15.48 -10.56
C LEU A 92 -1.83 -16.69 -10.09
N GLY A 93 -2.92 -16.48 -9.34
CA GLY A 93 -3.81 -17.55 -8.88
C GLY A 93 -3.39 -18.24 -7.58
N LEU A 94 -2.43 -17.68 -6.85
CA LEU A 94 -2.01 -18.19 -5.54
C LEU A 94 -2.95 -17.70 -4.42
N SER A 95 -2.78 -18.23 -3.21
CA SER A 95 -3.53 -17.82 -2.01
C SER A 95 -2.62 -17.11 -1.00
N PRO A 96 -2.31 -15.82 -1.19
CA PRO A 96 -1.43 -15.07 -0.31
C PRO A 96 -2.13 -14.53 0.95
N ALA A 97 -1.40 -14.48 2.07
CA ALA A 97 -1.77 -13.80 3.30
C ALA A 97 -0.62 -12.88 3.75
N ILE A 98 -0.95 -11.77 4.40
CA ILE A 98 0.04 -10.78 4.83
C ILE A 98 0.10 -10.63 6.35
N VAL A 99 1.30 -10.73 6.90
CA VAL A 99 1.63 -10.37 8.29
C VAL A 99 2.22 -8.97 8.26
N THR A 100 1.48 -7.99 8.78
CA THR A 100 1.95 -6.61 8.88
C THR A 100 1.24 -5.87 10.01
N LYS A 101 1.65 -4.64 10.30
CA LYS A 101 1.00 -3.78 11.28
C LYS A 101 0.74 -2.41 10.68
N ILE A 102 -0.51 -1.97 10.78
CA ILE A 102 -1.01 -0.69 10.27
C ILE A 102 -1.61 0.14 11.40
N GLY A 103 -1.91 1.39 11.14
CA GLY A 103 -2.59 2.27 12.09
C GLY A 103 -4.08 1.96 12.22
N GLY A 104 -4.68 2.42 13.31
CA GLY A 104 -6.14 2.43 13.51
C GLY A 104 -6.86 3.61 12.81
N ASP A 105 -6.26 4.15 11.74
CA ASP A 105 -6.75 5.33 11.03
C ASP A 105 -7.48 4.97 9.72
N GLY A 106 -8.09 5.98 9.08
CA GLY A 106 -8.81 5.78 7.82
C GLY A 106 -7.92 5.31 6.66
N LEU A 107 -6.61 5.53 6.73
CA LEU A 107 -5.66 4.93 5.77
C LEU A 107 -5.54 3.42 6.01
N GLY A 108 -5.54 2.98 7.26
CA GLY A 108 -5.58 1.56 7.62
C GLY A 108 -6.81 0.85 7.08
N ASP A 109 -7.98 1.50 7.14
CA ASP A 109 -9.22 0.99 6.52
C ASP A 109 -9.09 0.85 4.99
N GLY A 110 -8.48 1.85 4.34
CA GLY A 110 -8.19 1.82 2.92
C GLY A 110 -7.25 0.67 2.53
N ILE A 111 -6.16 0.48 3.29
CA ILE A 111 -5.18 -0.59 3.08
C ILE A 111 -5.86 -1.96 3.14
N ILE A 112 -6.65 -2.23 4.18
CA ILE A 112 -7.36 -3.52 4.33
C ILE A 112 -8.32 -3.74 3.16
N SER A 113 -9.08 -2.71 2.79
CA SER A 113 -10.03 -2.78 1.69
C SER A 113 -9.36 -3.06 0.34
N GLU A 114 -8.16 -2.53 0.12
CA GLU A 114 -7.37 -2.79 -1.09
C GLU A 114 -6.81 -4.21 -1.11
N LEU A 115 -6.23 -4.69 0.01
CA LEU A 115 -5.72 -6.06 0.13
C LEU A 115 -6.80 -7.11 -0.18
N VAL A 116 -8.00 -6.96 0.40
CA VAL A 116 -9.13 -7.86 0.14
C VAL A 116 -9.53 -7.83 -1.33
N ARG A 117 -9.59 -6.64 -1.93
CA ARG A 117 -9.93 -6.45 -3.35
C ARG A 117 -8.93 -7.12 -4.28
N ASP A 118 -7.65 -7.10 -3.93
CA ASP A 118 -6.56 -7.74 -4.68
C ASP A 118 -6.38 -9.24 -4.37
N GLY A 119 -7.23 -9.82 -3.51
CA GLY A 119 -7.19 -11.25 -3.19
C GLY A 119 -6.10 -11.66 -2.20
N VAL A 120 -5.58 -10.71 -1.42
CA VAL A 120 -4.64 -10.96 -0.32
C VAL A 120 -5.40 -11.06 0.99
N ASP A 121 -5.21 -12.15 1.73
CA ASP A 121 -5.84 -12.37 3.03
C ASP A 121 -5.24 -11.43 4.11
N PRO A 122 -6.03 -10.50 4.68
CA PRO A 122 -5.57 -9.57 5.71
C PRO A 122 -5.75 -10.11 7.14
N SER A 123 -6.12 -11.38 7.34
CA SER A 123 -6.42 -11.96 8.66
C SER A 123 -5.30 -11.83 9.69
N LEU A 124 -4.05 -11.68 9.24
CA LEU A 124 -2.85 -11.53 10.08
C LEU A 124 -2.36 -10.08 10.17
N VAL A 125 -3.16 -9.10 9.75
CA VAL A 125 -2.84 -7.68 9.87
C VAL A 125 -3.21 -7.17 11.27
N LEU A 126 -2.23 -6.64 11.98
CA LEU A 126 -2.43 -6.01 13.28
C LEU A 126 -2.77 -4.53 13.11
N ARG A 127 -3.69 -4.02 13.93
CA ARG A 127 -3.99 -2.59 14.04
C ARG A 127 -3.38 -2.01 15.31
N ALA A 128 -2.65 -0.93 15.16
CA ALA A 128 -2.08 -0.15 16.25
C ALA A 128 -2.92 1.10 16.47
N GLU A 129 -3.80 1.06 17.47
CA GLU A 129 -4.60 2.22 17.87
C GLU A 129 -3.70 3.40 18.28
N GLY A 130 -4.07 4.61 17.88
CA GLY A 130 -3.28 5.82 18.13
C GLY A 130 -2.00 5.97 17.31
N HIS A 131 -1.70 5.02 16.42
CA HIS A 131 -0.58 5.14 15.47
C HIS A 131 -1.09 5.40 14.05
N PRO A 132 -0.38 6.25 13.26
CA PRO A 132 -0.71 6.46 11.86
C PRO A 132 -0.32 5.24 11.02
N SER A 133 -1.07 4.96 9.96
CA SER A 133 -0.69 3.94 9.00
C SER A 133 0.55 4.33 8.20
N PRO A 134 1.37 3.36 7.76
CA PRO A 134 2.51 3.64 6.91
C PRO A 134 2.05 4.27 5.58
N PHE A 135 2.69 5.37 5.20
CA PHE A 135 2.50 5.96 3.88
C PHE A 135 3.82 6.45 3.31
N THR A 136 3.84 6.76 2.03
CA THR A 136 5.01 7.31 1.35
C THR A 136 4.62 8.42 0.40
N TYR A 137 5.31 9.57 0.45
CA TYR A 137 5.25 10.56 -0.63
C TYR A 137 6.29 10.22 -1.68
N ILE A 138 5.85 10.21 -2.93
CA ILE A 138 6.67 9.98 -4.12
C ILE A 138 6.50 11.20 -5.01
N ILE A 139 7.55 12.00 -5.14
CA ILE A 139 7.56 13.13 -6.06
C ILE A 139 8.20 12.67 -7.36
N VAL A 140 7.48 12.84 -8.47
CA VAL A 140 7.94 12.49 -9.82
C VAL A 140 8.19 13.77 -10.58
N ASP A 141 9.46 13.99 -10.93
CA ASP A 141 9.91 15.13 -11.74
C ASP A 141 9.80 14.78 -13.24
N ARG A 142 9.12 15.63 -14.01
CA ARG A 142 8.94 15.46 -15.46
C ARG A 142 10.04 16.15 -16.30
N ALA A 143 10.86 17.03 -15.72
CA ALA A 143 11.89 17.79 -16.42
C ALA A 143 13.13 16.97 -16.81
N GLY A 144 13.19 15.68 -16.49
CA GLY A 144 14.11 14.74 -17.14
C GLY A 144 15.26 14.19 -16.30
N ALA A 145 15.31 14.43 -14.99
CA ALA A 145 16.20 13.68 -14.11
C ALA A 145 15.55 12.31 -13.75
N PRO A 146 16.18 11.16 -14.04
CA PRO A 146 15.67 9.86 -13.60
C PRO A 146 15.81 9.75 -12.08
N GLY A 147 14.79 10.18 -11.35
CA GLY A 147 14.78 10.11 -9.90
C GLY A 147 13.39 10.41 -9.35
N CYS A 148 12.95 9.60 -8.38
CA CYS A 148 11.80 9.91 -7.54
C CYS A 148 12.27 10.15 -6.10
N ALA A 149 11.82 11.24 -5.47
CA ALA A 149 12.07 11.46 -4.06
C ALA A 149 11.03 10.70 -3.26
N ARG A 150 11.48 9.83 -2.36
CA ARG A 150 10.62 8.98 -1.55
C ARG A 150 10.72 9.36 -0.07
N VAL A 151 9.67 9.96 0.48
CA VAL A 151 9.60 10.33 1.90
C VAL A 151 8.61 9.40 2.59
N ARG A 152 9.11 8.56 3.52
CA ARG A 152 8.27 7.61 4.25
C ARG A 152 7.70 8.25 5.51
N GLY A 153 6.38 8.20 5.64
CA GLY A 153 5.68 8.42 6.90
C GLY A 153 6.01 7.31 7.89
N ARG A 154 6.08 7.67 9.18
CA ARG A 154 6.34 6.70 10.25
C ARG A 154 5.13 5.79 10.40
N GLY A 155 5.34 4.48 10.26
CA GLY A 155 4.35 3.46 10.60
C GLY A 155 4.62 2.84 11.98
N PRO A 156 3.67 2.06 12.53
CA PRO A 156 3.89 1.36 13.78
C PRO A 156 4.92 0.21 13.57
N PRO A 157 5.90 0.04 14.47
CA PRO A 157 6.97 -0.95 14.28
C PRO A 157 6.44 -2.38 14.43
N LEU A 158 6.83 -3.29 13.55
CA LEU A 158 6.61 -4.73 13.70
C LEU A 158 7.52 -5.28 14.83
N GLY A 159 7.15 -5.02 16.07
CA GLY A 159 7.78 -5.59 17.26
C GLY A 159 6.83 -6.57 17.97
N PRO A 160 7.35 -7.42 18.88
CA PRO A 160 6.59 -8.48 19.58
C PRO A 160 5.51 -7.99 20.56
N GLY A 161 5.07 -6.74 20.45
CA GLY A 161 3.90 -6.23 21.17
C GLY A 161 2.60 -6.74 20.55
N LEU A 162 2.28 -8.01 20.78
CA LEU A 162 0.89 -8.37 21.07
C LEU A 162 0.48 -7.51 22.26
N SER A 163 -0.65 -6.82 22.15
CA SER A 163 -1.28 -6.15 23.29
C SER A 163 -1.26 -7.09 24.49
N SER A 164 -0.46 -6.80 25.52
CA SER A 164 -0.65 -7.42 26.82
C SER A 164 -2.02 -6.96 27.32
N PRO A 165 -2.98 -7.87 27.58
CA PRO A 165 -4.12 -7.50 28.40
C PRO A 165 -3.57 -7.31 29.81
N SER A 166 -3.71 -6.08 30.33
CA SER A 166 -3.63 -5.71 31.75
C SER A 166 -2.43 -6.22 32.57
N GLY A 167 -1.54 -5.29 32.92
CA GLY A 167 -0.80 -5.24 34.20
C GLY A 167 0.04 -6.46 34.59
N CYS A 168 1.37 -6.32 34.54
CA CYS A 168 2.26 -7.08 35.41
C CYS A 168 3.38 -6.16 35.90
N PRO A 169 3.64 -6.06 37.22
CA PRO A 169 4.60 -5.11 37.77
C PRO A 169 6.03 -5.55 37.50
N THR A 170 6.88 -4.56 37.26
CA THR A 170 8.34 -4.62 37.23
C THR A 170 8.91 -5.43 38.37
N ALA A 171 9.82 -6.36 38.02
CA ALA A 171 10.89 -6.84 38.88
C ALA A 171 12.22 -6.37 38.28
#